data_AF-A0A9E2ZV47-F1
#
_entry.id   AF-A0A9E2ZV47-F1
#
_cell.length_a   1.000
_cell.length_b   1.000
_cell.length_c   1.000
_cell.angle_alpha   90.00
_cell.angle_beta   90.00
_cell.angle_gamma   90.00
#
_symmetry.space_group_name_H-M   'P 1'
#
loop_
_entity.id
_entity.type
_entity.pdbx_description
1 polymer ?
#
loop_
_entity_poly.entity_id
_entity_poly.type
_entity_poly.pdbx_seq_one_letter_code
_entity_poly.pdbx_strand_id
1 'polypeptide(L)'
;MAAAAHRLRIRQAVNLANGSTPAGLGVAAIGAARLARGPDGLLVGTGYRLPVPPAPAFCLGNVIITRHETLAPGSRLFRHEARHATQFAWCGGVAMVPLYLAAAGVSWVMTGDFGSRNVFERLAGLADGGYCDKPLRPGLRRISGRLRPAAGPAPPGPGHAAAARGGSPASLSR
;
A
#
# COMPACT_ATOMS: atom_id res chain seq x y z
N MET A 1 -7.16 -2.79 24.35
CA MET A 1 -6.97 -4.11 23.69
C MET A 1 -8.29 -4.75 23.21
N ALA A 2 -9.38 -4.71 23.98
CA ALA A 2 -10.66 -5.32 23.60
C ALA A 2 -11.23 -4.84 22.24
N ALA A 3 -11.16 -3.53 21.96
CA ALA A 3 -11.63 -2.97 20.69
C ALA A 3 -10.85 -3.49 19.46
N ALA A 4 -9.54 -3.71 19.59
CA ALA A 4 -8.73 -4.26 18.50
C ALA A 4 -9.08 -5.73 18.24
N ALA A 5 -9.20 -6.53 19.31
CA ALA A 5 -9.65 -7.92 19.20
C ALA A 5 -11.05 -8.03 18.57
N HIS A 6 -11.96 -7.11 18.91
CA HIS A 6 -13.29 -7.06 18.31
C HIS A 6 -13.24 -6.79 16.80
N ARG A 7 -12.44 -5.81 16.35
CA ARG A 7 -12.24 -5.54 14.91
C ARG A 7 -11.71 -6.75 14.15
N LEU A 8 -10.77 -7.49 14.75
CA LEU A 8 -10.20 -8.70 14.12
C LEU A 8 -11.23 -9.82 14.01
N ARG A 9 -12.10 -9.99 15.01
CA ARG A 9 -13.22 -10.94 14.95
C ARG A 9 -14.25 -10.55 13.89
N ILE A 10 -14.57 -9.25 13.76
CA ILE A 10 -15.43 -8.76 12.69
C ILE A 10 -14.81 -9.10 11.33
N ARG A 11 -13.52 -8.81 11.13
CA ARG A 11 -12.81 -9.15 9.87
C ARG A 11 -12.94 -10.64 9.56
N GLN A 12 -12.70 -11.52 10.54
CA GLN A 12 -12.86 -12.97 10.38
C GLN A 12 -14.28 -13.35 9.95
N ALA A 13 -15.29 -12.82 10.64
CA ALA A 13 -16.69 -13.12 10.34
C ALA A 13 -17.08 -12.64 8.94
N VAL A 14 -16.68 -11.42 8.56
CA VAL A 14 -16.95 -10.86 7.22
C VAL A 14 -16.26 -11.67 6.14
N ASN A 15 -14.98 -12.02 6.32
CA ASN A 15 -14.25 -12.82 5.34
C ASN A 15 -14.70 -14.29 5.25
N LEU A 16 -15.33 -14.80 6.31
CA LEU A 16 -16.01 -16.09 6.25
C LEU A 16 -17.33 -15.95 5.48
N ALA A 17 -18.15 -14.95 5.80
CA ALA A 17 -19.45 -14.70 5.18
C ALA A 17 -19.34 -14.38 3.68
N ASN A 18 -18.33 -13.62 3.26
CA ASN A 18 -18.10 -13.28 1.85
C ASN A 18 -17.38 -14.40 1.06
N GLY A 19 -17.09 -15.54 1.68
CA GLY A 19 -16.48 -16.70 1.02
C GLY A 19 -14.98 -16.58 0.73
N SER A 20 -14.32 -15.45 1.01
CA SER A 20 -12.89 -15.28 0.72
C SER A 20 -11.99 -16.18 1.58
N THR A 21 -12.34 -16.43 2.85
CA THR A 21 -11.58 -17.36 3.70
C THR A 21 -11.73 -18.81 3.24
N PRO A 22 -12.95 -19.32 2.97
CA PRO A 22 -13.12 -20.61 2.30
C PRO A 22 -12.35 -20.74 0.99
N ALA A 23 -12.35 -19.71 0.14
CA ALA A 23 -11.58 -19.69 -1.09
C ALA A 23 -10.06 -19.78 -0.81
N GLY A 24 -9.55 -19.04 0.18
CA GLY A 24 -8.16 -19.12 0.63
C GLY A 24 -7.76 -20.51 1.11
N LEU A 25 -8.63 -21.16 1.89
CA LEU A 25 -8.43 -22.56 2.31
C LEU A 25 -8.40 -23.51 1.13
N GLY A 26 -9.29 -23.34 0.16
CA GLY A 26 -9.30 -24.12 -1.08
C GLY A 26 -8.01 -23.96 -1.87
N VAL A 27 -7.53 -22.72 -2.07
CA VAL A 27 -6.26 -22.45 -2.76
C VAL A 27 -5.08 -23.07 -2.00
N ALA A 28 -5.05 -22.94 -0.68
CA ALA A 28 -4.02 -23.54 0.16
C ALA A 28 -4.01 -25.08 0.01
N ALA A 29 -5.18 -25.71 0.00
CA ALA A 29 -5.32 -27.14 -0.20
C ALA A 29 -4.86 -27.59 -1.59
N ILE A 30 -5.29 -26.91 -2.66
CA ILE A 30 -4.88 -27.22 -4.04
C ILE A 30 -3.37 -27.08 -4.20
N GLY A 31 -2.75 -26.09 -3.55
CA GLY A 31 -1.30 -25.92 -3.55
C GLY A 31 -0.53 -26.75 -2.52
N ALA A 32 -1.19 -27.69 -1.85
CA ALA A 32 -0.62 -28.55 -0.82
C ALA A 32 0.10 -27.79 0.31
N ALA A 33 -0.38 -26.58 0.63
CA ALA A 33 0.20 -25.77 1.69
C ALA A 33 -0.16 -26.31 3.07
N ARG A 34 0.80 -26.24 4.00
CA ARG A 34 0.61 -26.65 5.40
C ARG A 34 0.02 -25.49 6.19
N LEU A 35 -1.23 -25.65 6.63
CA LEU A 35 -1.97 -24.62 7.37
C LEU A 35 -1.64 -24.66 8.86
N ALA A 36 -1.34 -23.50 9.43
CA ALA A 36 -1.20 -23.26 10.86
C ALA A 36 -1.96 -21.99 11.27
N ARG A 37 -2.32 -21.88 12.55
CA ARG A 37 -2.90 -20.65 13.10
C ARG A 37 -1.80 -19.62 13.30
N GLY A 38 -2.01 -18.42 12.77
CA GLY A 38 -1.18 -17.24 12.98
C GLY A 38 -1.81 -16.25 13.97
N PRO A 39 -1.10 -15.15 14.29
CA PRO A 39 -1.66 -14.08 15.10
C PRO A 39 -2.82 -13.37 14.38
N ASP A 40 -3.53 -12.53 15.13
CA ASP A 40 -4.63 -11.69 14.63
C ASP A 40 -5.76 -12.44 13.95
N GLY A 41 -5.94 -13.73 14.25
CA GLY A 41 -6.99 -14.54 13.67
C GLY A 41 -6.76 -14.92 12.20
N LEU A 42 -5.51 -14.92 11.76
CA LEU A 42 -5.08 -15.35 10.43
C LEU A 42 -4.71 -16.84 10.44
N LEU A 43 -4.84 -17.47 9.28
CA LEU A 43 -4.27 -18.77 8.98
C LEU A 43 -3.06 -18.56 8.07
N VAL A 44 -2.01 -19.34 8.27
CA VAL A 44 -0.78 -19.28 7.45
C VAL A 44 -0.57 -20.64 6.81
N GLY A 45 -0.65 -20.69 5.49
CA GLY A 45 -0.30 -21.84 4.64
C GLY A 45 1.13 -21.71 4.15
N THR A 46 2.01 -22.62 4.57
CA THR A 46 3.43 -22.64 4.19
C THR A 46 3.72 -23.71 3.15
N GLY A 47 4.82 -23.59 2.40
CA GLY A 47 5.25 -24.59 1.41
C GLY A 47 4.34 -24.71 0.17
N TYR A 48 3.70 -23.61 -0.24
CA TYR A 48 2.82 -23.59 -1.42
C TYR A 48 3.55 -23.97 -2.72
N ARG A 49 3.03 -24.97 -3.44
CA ARG A 49 3.77 -25.64 -4.53
C ARG A 49 3.41 -25.21 -5.95
N LEU A 50 2.24 -24.60 -6.18
CA LEU A 50 1.84 -24.21 -7.55
C LEU A 50 2.69 -23.06 -8.06
N PRO A 51 2.94 -22.93 -9.38
CA PRO A 51 3.76 -21.85 -9.94
C PRO A 51 3.09 -20.48 -9.91
N VAL A 52 1.77 -20.42 -9.67
CA VAL A 52 0.97 -19.20 -9.65
C VAL A 52 0.24 -19.05 -8.32
N PRO A 53 0.16 -17.84 -7.73
CA PRO A 53 0.83 -16.60 -8.15
C PRO A 53 2.36 -16.63 -7.92
N PRO A 54 3.19 -15.95 -8.74
CA PRO A 54 4.66 -15.98 -8.61
C PRO A 54 5.20 -15.24 -7.37
N ALA A 55 4.33 -14.56 -6.61
CA ALA A 55 4.71 -13.84 -5.39
C ALA A 55 5.23 -14.80 -4.29
N PRO A 56 6.13 -14.32 -3.41
CA PRO A 56 6.67 -15.11 -2.30
C PRO A 56 5.60 -15.46 -1.24
N ALA A 57 4.64 -14.55 -1.06
CA ALA A 57 3.44 -14.73 -0.28
C ALA A 57 2.28 -13.97 -0.91
N PHE A 58 1.06 -14.34 -0.56
CA PHE A 58 -0.16 -13.62 -0.91
C PHE A 58 -1.25 -13.93 0.12
N CYS A 59 -2.28 -13.09 0.18
CA CYS A 59 -3.42 -13.28 1.06
C CYS A 59 -4.71 -13.52 0.26
N LEU A 60 -5.57 -14.40 0.77
CA LEU A 60 -6.94 -14.58 0.29
C LEU A 60 -7.88 -14.74 1.51
N GLY A 61 -8.71 -13.72 1.75
CA GLY A 61 -9.52 -13.64 2.97
C GLY A 61 -8.66 -13.57 4.22
N ASN A 62 -8.87 -14.46 5.19
CA ASN A 62 -8.02 -14.57 6.39
C ASN A 62 -6.89 -15.60 6.26
N VAL A 63 -6.57 -16.06 5.04
CA VAL A 63 -5.50 -17.05 4.80
C VAL A 63 -4.33 -16.37 4.10
N ILE A 64 -3.17 -16.37 4.74
CA ILE A 64 -1.90 -15.99 4.12
C ILE A 64 -1.27 -17.27 3.58
N ILE A 65 -0.87 -17.29 2.32
CA ILE A 65 -0.25 -18.42 1.66
C ILE A 65 1.14 -18.00 1.21
N THR A 66 2.15 -18.81 1.52
CA THR A 66 3.53 -18.53 1.15
C THR A 66 4.22 -19.76 0.61
N ARG A 67 5.19 -19.53 -0.28
CA ARG A 67 6.12 -20.56 -0.78
C ARG A 67 7.18 -20.92 0.24
N HIS A 68 7.46 -20.03 1.19
CA HIS A 68 8.45 -20.27 2.22
C HIS A 68 7.95 -21.37 3.18
N GLU A 69 8.90 -22.13 3.72
CA GLU A 69 8.61 -23.13 4.76
C GLU A 69 8.14 -22.49 6.07
N THR A 70 8.50 -21.22 6.28
CA THR A 70 8.11 -20.43 7.44
C THR A 70 7.83 -18.99 7.03
N LEU A 71 6.85 -18.37 7.68
CA LEU A 71 6.63 -16.92 7.61
C LEU A 71 6.61 -16.38 9.03
N ALA A 72 7.65 -15.62 9.39
CA ALA A 72 7.79 -15.09 10.74
C ALA A 72 6.59 -14.18 11.09
N PRO A 73 5.83 -14.50 12.17
CA PRO A 73 4.78 -13.64 12.66
C PRO A 73 5.30 -12.24 12.94
N GLY A 74 4.58 -11.21 12.48
CA GLY A 74 4.99 -9.82 12.67
C GLY A 74 6.18 -9.37 11.82
N SER A 75 6.69 -10.17 10.89
CA SER A 75 7.61 -9.67 9.85
C SER A 75 6.93 -8.60 8.97
N ARG A 76 7.71 -7.83 8.22
CA ARG A 76 7.18 -6.84 7.27
C ARG A 76 6.21 -7.49 6.27
N LEU A 77 6.65 -8.57 5.63
CA LEU A 77 5.83 -9.33 4.70
C LEU A 77 4.55 -9.86 5.36
N PHE A 78 4.64 -10.43 6.57
CA PHE A 78 3.44 -10.88 7.29
C PHE A 78 2.43 -9.74 7.51
N ARG A 79 2.89 -8.56 7.95
CA ARG A 79 2.01 -7.41 8.17
C ARG A 79 1.42 -6.88 6.87
N HIS A 80 2.17 -6.95 5.78
CA HIS A 80 1.69 -6.61 4.44
C HIS A 80 0.52 -7.50 4.04
N GLU A 81 0.71 -8.83 4.10
CA GLU A 81 -0.35 -9.79 3.78
C GLU A 81 -1.56 -9.67 4.73
N ALA A 82 -1.32 -9.40 6.03
CA ALA A 82 -2.38 -9.19 7.00
C ALA A 82 -3.26 -7.97 6.69
N ARG A 83 -2.72 -6.93 6.03
CA ARG A 83 -3.51 -5.76 5.59
C ARG A 83 -4.42 -6.10 4.40
N HIS A 84 -3.98 -6.97 3.50
CA HIS A 84 -4.83 -7.50 2.44
C HIS A 84 -6.04 -8.27 3.00
N ALA A 85 -5.89 -9.01 4.11
CA ALA A 85 -7.04 -9.66 4.75
C ALA A 85 -8.14 -8.66 5.14
N THR A 86 -7.77 -7.46 5.59
CA THR A 86 -8.75 -6.40 5.88
C THR A 86 -9.36 -5.88 4.58
N GLN A 87 -8.56 -5.67 3.53
CA GLN A 87 -9.08 -5.23 2.22
C GLN A 87 -10.10 -6.21 1.64
N PHE A 88 -9.89 -7.52 1.77
CA PHE A 88 -10.88 -8.54 1.38
C PHE A 88 -12.23 -8.32 2.09
N ALA A 89 -12.20 -7.98 3.38
CA ALA A 89 -13.43 -7.75 4.14
C ALA A 89 -14.19 -6.50 3.63
N TRP A 90 -13.46 -5.45 3.22
CA TRP A 90 -14.05 -4.21 2.71
C TRP A 90 -14.49 -4.28 1.24
N CYS A 91 -13.84 -5.10 0.42
CA CYS A 91 -14.07 -5.18 -1.02
C CYS A 91 -15.01 -6.32 -1.45
N GLY A 92 -15.86 -6.80 -0.55
CA GLY A 92 -16.83 -7.85 -0.87
C GLY A 92 -16.21 -9.23 -1.10
N GLY A 93 -15.07 -9.53 -0.46
CA GLY A 93 -14.40 -10.82 -0.56
C GLY A 93 -13.68 -11.00 -1.89
N VAL A 94 -13.97 -12.10 -2.59
CA VAL A 94 -13.25 -12.49 -3.82
C VAL A 94 -13.34 -11.45 -4.94
N ALA A 95 -14.32 -10.54 -4.90
CA ALA A 95 -14.39 -9.39 -5.81
C ALA A 95 -13.18 -8.45 -5.72
N MET A 96 -12.41 -8.49 -4.63
CA MET A 96 -11.14 -7.79 -4.52
C MET A 96 -10.13 -8.25 -5.60
N VAL A 97 -10.14 -9.52 -6.00
CA VAL A 97 -9.16 -10.07 -6.96
C VAL A 97 -9.19 -9.32 -8.30
N PRO A 98 -10.34 -9.21 -9.02
CA PRO A 98 -10.38 -8.44 -10.26
C PRO A 98 -10.08 -6.95 -10.05
N LEU A 99 -10.49 -6.33 -8.94
CA LEU A 99 -10.17 -4.94 -8.62
C LEU A 99 -8.67 -4.73 -8.43
N TYR A 100 -8.01 -5.66 -7.73
CA TYR A 100 -6.58 -5.66 -7.53
C TYR A 100 -5.84 -5.82 -8.87
N LEU A 101 -6.26 -6.76 -9.72
CA LEU A 101 -5.64 -6.98 -11.03
C LEU A 101 -5.80 -5.75 -11.94
N ALA A 102 -6.96 -5.08 -11.91
CA ALA A 102 -7.16 -3.83 -12.63
C ALA A 102 -6.22 -2.74 -12.12
N ALA A 103 -6.11 -2.55 -10.80
CA ALA A 103 -5.19 -1.59 -10.20
C ALA A 103 -3.72 -1.90 -10.51
N ALA A 104 -3.33 -3.18 -10.51
CA ALA A 104 -2.01 -3.65 -10.89
C ALA A 104 -1.73 -3.36 -12.37
N GLY A 105 -2.69 -3.63 -13.26
CA GLY A 105 -2.59 -3.33 -14.69
C GLY A 105 -2.41 -1.83 -14.97
N VAL A 106 -3.22 -0.98 -14.32
CA VAL A 106 -3.07 0.48 -14.38
C VAL A 106 -1.69 0.90 -13.89
N SER A 107 -1.23 0.36 -12.75
CA SER A 107 0.11 0.63 -12.22
C SER A 107 1.21 0.26 -13.19
N TRP A 108 1.10 -0.92 -13.82
CA TRP A 108 2.09 -1.41 -14.77
C TRP A 108 2.14 -0.56 -16.05
N VAL A 109 0.99 -0.13 -16.58
CA VAL A 109 0.92 0.80 -17.71
C VAL A 109 1.59 2.12 -17.34
N MET A 110 1.33 2.64 -16.14
CA MET A 110 1.85 3.93 -15.69
C MET A 110 3.35 3.92 -15.36
N THR A 111 3.88 2.83 -14.78
CA THR A 111 5.21 2.81 -14.15
C THR A 111 6.10 1.64 -14.57
N GLY A 112 5.55 0.61 -15.21
CA GLY A 112 6.25 -0.65 -15.47
C GLY A 112 6.31 -1.58 -14.26
N ASP A 113 5.57 -1.29 -13.20
CA ASP A 113 5.57 -2.03 -11.95
C ASP A 113 4.15 -2.21 -11.43
N PHE A 114 3.83 -3.41 -10.95
CA PHE A 114 2.47 -3.76 -10.53
C PHE A 114 2.07 -3.11 -9.20
N GLY A 115 3.03 -2.73 -8.35
CA GLY A 115 2.73 -2.21 -7.01
C GLY A 115 2.73 -0.68 -6.91
N SER A 116 3.61 0.00 -7.65
CA SER A 116 3.94 1.43 -7.47
C SER A 116 2.72 2.37 -7.40
N ARG A 117 1.70 2.15 -8.23
CA ARG A 117 0.43 2.91 -8.25
C ARG A 117 -0.79 2.06 -7.91
N ASN A 118 -0.61 0.81 -7.52
CA ASN A 118 -1.70 -0.04 -7.09
C ASN A 118 -2.16 0.39 -5.69
N VAL A 119 -3.40 0.86 -5.58
CA VAL A 119 -3.96 1.36 -4.32
C VAL A 119 -3.95 0.30 -3.22
N PHE A 120 -4.17 -0.97 -3.57
CA PHE A 120 -4.17 -2.07 -2.60
C PHE A 120 -2.78 -2.30 -2.02
N GLU A 121 -1.75 -2.28 -2.86
CA GLU A 121 -0.34 -2.41 -2.47
C GLU A 121 0.13 -1.23 -1.61
N ARG A 122 -0.24 0.00 -1.99
CA ARG A 122 0.10 1.20 -1.21
C ARG A 122 -0.56 1.20 0.16
N LEU A 123 -1.84 0.85 0.23
CA LEU A 123 -2.58 0.72 1.50
C LEU A 123 -2.10 -0.47 2.34
N ALA A 124 -1.53 -1.51 1.71
CA ALA A 124 -0.91 -2.64 2.38
C ALA A 124 0.57 -2.37 2.79
N GLY A 125 1.06 -1.15 2.64
CA GLY A 125 2.45 -0.80 2.93
C GLY A 125 3.39 -1.35 1.86
N LEU A 126 3.53 -0.59 0.77
CA LEU A 126 4.26 -0.96 -0.45
C LEU A 126 5.64 -1.59 -0.18
N ALA A 127 6.45 -0.94 0.66
CA ALA A 127 7.80 -1.39 1.00
C ALA A 127 7.82 -2.69 1.84
N ASP A 128 6.76 -2.96 2.61
CA ASP A 128 6.67 -4.18 3.41
C ASP A 128 6.42 -5.42 2.52
N GLY A 129 5.83 -5.23 1.33
CA GLY A 129 5.64 -6.26 0.30
C GLY A 129 6.81 -6.38 -0.69
N GLY A 130 7.88 -5.58 -0.51
CA GLY A 130 9.06 -5.61 -1.38
C GLY A 130 8.98 -4.71 -2.62
N TYR A 131 7.93 -3.90 -2.76
CA TYR A 131 7.82 -2.93 -3.84
C TYR A 131 8.45 -1.58 -3.46
N CYS A 132 8.84 -0.81 -4.48
CA CYS A 132 9.31 0.56 -4.34
C CYS A 132 8.42 1.50 -5.16
N ASP A 133 8.25 2.74 -4.74
CA ASP A 133 7.51 3.74 -5.52
C ASP A 133 8.33 4.11 -6.77
N LYS A 134 7.82 3.76 -7.96
CA LYS A 134 8.47 4.08 -9.23
C LYS A 134 7.86 5.30 -9.91
N PRO A 135 8.69 6.12 -10.58
CA PRO A 135 8.19 7.26 -11.34
C PRO A 135 7.31 6.79 -12.51
N LEU A 136 6.45 7.69 -12.99
CA LEU A 136 5.69 7.46 -14.22
C LEU A 136 6.64 7.25 -15.40
N ARG A 137 6.23 6.45 -16.38
CA ARG A 137 6.96 6.28 -17.65
C ARG A 137 7.13 7.65 -18.33
N PRO A 138 8.25 7.88 -19.05
CA PRO A 138 8.59 9.20 -19.61
C PRO A 138 7.51 9.83 -20.49
N GLY A 139 6.72 9.04 -21.24
CA GLY A 139 5.61 9.53 -22.05
C GLY A 139 4.48 10.16 -21.21
N LEU A 140 4.10 9.51 -20.11
CA LEU A 140 3.05 9.99 -19.21
C LEU A 140 3.51 11.19 -18.37
N ARG A 141 4.78 11.21 -17.91
CA ARG A 141 5.35 12.37 -17.20
C ARG A 141 5.22 13.66 -18.00
N ARG A 142 5.47 13.59 -19.32
CA ARG A 142 5.38 14.74 -20.22
C ARG A 142 3.94 15.27 -20.35
N ILE A 143 2.96 14.37 -20.38
CA ILE A 143 1.54 14.74 -20.43
C ILE A 143 1.09 15.38 -19.12
N SER A 144 1.41 14.76 -17.96
CA SER A 144 1.07 15.32 -16.65
C SER A 144 1.76 16.66 -16.38
N GLY A 145 3.00 16.84 -16.86
CA GLY A 145 3.70 18.12 -16.76
C GLY A 145 3.06 19.24 -17.60
N ARG A 146 2.44 18.90 -18.73
CA ARG A 146 1.69 19.84 -19.58
C ARG A 146 0.31 20.18 -19.04
N LEU A 147 -0.33 19.24 -18.33
CA LEU A 147 -1.65 19.43 -17.71
C LEU A 147 -1.58 20.16 -16.36
N ARG A 148 -0.39 20.36 -15.79
CA ARG A 148 -0.24 21.18 -14.58
C ARG A 148 -0.56 22.62 -14.97
N PRO A 149 -1.60 23.27 -14.41
CA PRO A 149 -1.85 24.68 -14.65
C PRO A 149 -0.55 25.42 -14.38
N ALA A 150 -0.17 26.34 -15.28
CA ALA A 150 0.90 27.27 -14.98
C ALA A 150 0.55 27.88 -13.62
N ALA A 151 1.33 27.58 -12.58
CA ALA A 151 1.20 28.26 -11.32
C ALA A 151 1.29 29.75 -11.67
N GLY A 152 0.21 30.49 -11.42
CA GLY A 152 0.17 31.92 -11.68
C GLY A 152 1.38 32.59 -11.02
N PRO A 153 1.84 33.74 -11.54
CA PRO A 153 2.98 34.44 -10.97
C PRO A 153 2.81 34.57 -9.46
N ALA A 154 3.83 34.17 -8.71
CA ALA A 154 3.84 34.26 -7.26
C ALA A 154 3.49 35.70 -6.84
N PRO A 155 2.64 35.89 -5.83
CA PRO A 155 2.34 37.24 -5.35
C PRO A 155 3.66 37.94 -4.95
N PRO A 156 3.81 39.24 -5.24
CA PRO A 156 5.00 39.98 -4.83
C PRO A 156 5.17 39.84 -3.32
N GLY A 157 6.35 39.39 -2.89
CA GLY A 157 6.68 39.25 -1.48
C GLY A 157 6.54 40.59 -0.75
N PRO A 158 6.28 40.58 0.57
CA PRO A 158 6.13 41.81 1.34
C PRO A 158 7.41 42.64 1.21
N GLY A 159 7.27 43.81 0.59
CA GLY A 159 8.36 44.76 0.39
C GLY A 159 8.99 45.12 1.73
N HIS A 160 10.32 44.98 1.80
CA HIS A 160 11.11 45.52 2.91
C HIS A 160 10.89 47.04 2.97
N ALA A 161 10.13 47.48 3.96
CA ALA A 161 10.06 48.88 4.35
C ALA A 161 11.47 49.33 4.77
N ALA A 162 12.08 50.19 3.94
CA ALA A 162 13.33 50.84 4.25
C ALA A 162 13.15 51.73 5.49
N ALA A 163 13.71 51.29 6.61
CA ALA A 163 13.89 52.12 7.79
C ALA A 163 14.92 53.20 7.46
N ALA A 164 14.45 54.42 7.23
CA ALA A 164 15.27 55.62 7.16
C ALA A 164 15.97 55.82 8.52
N ARG A 165 17.27 55.52 8.58
CA ARG A 165 18.13 55.92 9.70
C ARG A 165 18.53 57.37 9.50
N GLY A 166 18.08 58.22 10.41
CA GLY A 166 18.67 59.53 10.63
C GLY A 166 20.13 59.39 11.10
N GLY A 167 20.96 60.33 10.67
CA GLY A 167 22.37 60.40 11.02
C GLY A 167 23.06 61.54 10.27
N SER A 168 22.84 62.76 10.74
CA SER A 168 23.49 64.00 10.27
C SER A 168 25.00 63.98 10.53
N PRO A 169 25.87 64.44 9.61
CA PRO A 169 27.27 64.69 9.94
C PRO A 169 27.49 66.12 10.45
N ALA A 170 28.50 66.22 11.32
CA ALA A 170 28.95 67.38 12.06
C ALA A 170 29.24 68.65 11.24
N SER A 171 29.19 69.80 11.90
CA SER A 171 30.26 70.80 11.76
C SER A 171 30.51 71.56 13.07
N LEU A 172 31.75 71.45 13.55
CA LEU A 172 32.39 72.34 14.51
C LEU A 172 32.52 73.76 13.92
N SER A 173 32.37 74.80 14.76
CA SER A 173 33.37 75.86 14.92
C SER A 173 32.92 76.95 15.91
N ARG A 174 33.77 77.11 16.95
CA ARG A 174 34.15 78.31 17.72
C ARG A 174 33.09 79.21 18.35
#